data_AF-A0A359EAZ1-F1
#
_entry.id   AF-A0A359EAZ1-F1
#
_cell.length_a   1.000
_cell.length_b   1.000
_cell.length_c   1.000
_cell.angle_alpha   90.00
_cell.angle_beta   90.00
_cell.angle_gamma   90.00
#
_symmetry.space_group_name_H-M   'P 1'
#
loop_
_entity.id
_entity.type
_entity.pdbx_description
1 polymer ?
#
loop_
_entity_poly.entity_id
_entity_poly.type
_entity_poly.pdbx_seq_one_letter_code
_entity_poly.pdbx_strand_id
1 'polypeptide(L)'
;RGRAARQGDPGSSRFYLSLEDDLMVRFGGQQMESMLSRLRVDDALPIENNLVSRIVESSQTRVEGANFDVRKHLLEYDDVLNTQRGKIYGQRDRIFIKDDLNDDVTEMLKTEVLQRVPEALADEGGPWKLLAWLEQIQPSLPLHNSIFPSYSIRLIAEQMMGRKSANLTRQQAQAALLKISAEAIKAEEEHTLASVNHLLDQSLTRMEEQLEERLDTLDAFIEGIEDGDESDTRSPQQLAEELVQVVRLPIRLNNAQIRELRDDPRAAAETVRDQIEKVMTGLTIARLVGAVQRLIREEIGLAGISLNDADWDDLSDQVIEAVENTFANRLERFIGDAETPGQIASDLEKGLDRLDKETLDTSDLYRLLLTIPQGRRADFDRKTHRRIWVRTTRITFIYAAAKLLENRETEEITQEVLTHLQGAQAAIRQVWGESEINRLGAVRPADLDATARAGLRKALGESAFAEIRSQSFNTLPEVQQNQIEAELGRQAITQIYRQLLLRVISELWVEYLTQMEALRVSIGLEAYAQRDPLVQYKNKAFEMFQGLLRDMRMSLVTRMFTYRPRDLSSVQSNINEVEDAPALVAEAATEAPPSEDTTAKKKRGRRRR
;
A
#
# COMPACT_ATOMS: atom_id res chain seq x y z
N ARG A 1 60.15 11.00 3.23
CA ARG A 1 61.06 10.05 2.52
C ARG A 1 61.16 10.39 1.03
N GLY A 2 60.21 10.05 0.16
CA GLY A 2 60.28 10.27 -1.31
C GLY A 2 60.26 11.71 -1.83
N ARG A 3 60.45 12.72 -0.98
CA ARG A 3 60.57 14.15 -1.36
C ARG A 3 62.01 14.67 -1.28
N ALA A 4 62.88 14.02 -0.50
CA ALA A 4 64.31 14.33 -0.42
C ALA A 4 65.08 13.52 -1.49
N ALA A 5 66.28 13.97 -1.85
CA ALA A 5 67.21 13.23 -2.72
C ALA A 5 66.64 12.86 -4.11
N ARG A 6 65.93 13.79 -4.76
CA ARG A 6 65.42 13.58 -6.12
C ARG A 6 66.59 13.59 -7.12
N GLN A 7 66.51 12.77 -8.17
CA GLN A 7 67.54 12.66 -9.22
C GLN A 7 68.96 12.31 -8.72
N GLY A 8 69.07 11.61 -7.60
CA GLY A 8 70.36 11.17 -7.05
C GLY A 8 71.09 12.21 -6.21
N ASP A 9 70.49 13.38 -5.97
CA ASP A 9 71.03 14.38 -5.06
C ASP A 9 71.15 13.82 -3.64
N PRO A 10 72.19 14.20 -2.87
CA PRO A 10 72.29 13.79 -1.47
C PRO A 10 71.14 14.41 -0.66
N GLY A 11 70.45 13.59 0.13
CA GLY A 11 69.38 14.05 1.01
C GLY A 11 69.00 13.00 2.04
N SER A 12 68.57 13.47 3.21
CA SER A 12 68.10 12.61 4.30
C SER A 12 66.70 13.01 4.73
N SER A 13 65.90 12.04 5.18
CA SER A 13 64.64 12.31 5.86
C SER A 13 64.60 11.57 7.18
N ARG A 14 64.21 12.25 8.24
CA ARG A 14 64.07 11.70 9.59
C ARG A 14 62.65 11.94 10.09
N PHE A 15 62.08 10.96 10.77
CA PHE A 15 60.81 11.09 11.46
C PHE A 15 61.07 11.14 12.96
N TYR A 16 60.31 11.98 13.65
CA TYR A 16 60.26 12.07 15.10
C TYR A 16 58.87 11.61 15.51
N LEU A 17 58.80 10.68 16.46
CA LEU A 17 57.57 10.08 16.97
C LEU A 17 57.60 10.16 18.49
N SER A 18 56.43 10.32 19.10
CA SER A 18 56.24 10.23 20.54
C SER A 18 55.55 8.91 20.91
N LEU A 19 55.82 8.42 22.11
CA LEU A 19 55.09 7.28 22.67
C LEU A 19 53.64 7.65 23.04
N GLU A 20 53.32 8.95 23.08
CA GLU A 20 51.99 9.51 23.31
C GLU A 20 51.21 9.79 22.00
N ASP A 21 51.79 9.52 20.83
CA ASP A 21 51.10 9.74 19.56
C ASP A 21 49.84 8.86 19.45
N ASP A 22 48.80 9.35 18.75
CA ASP A 22 47.52 8.63 18.56
C ASP A 22 47.69 7.18 18.06
N LEU A 23 48.68 6.95 17.19
CA LEU A 23 49.04 5.63 16.68
C LEU A 23 49.44 4.69 17.83
N MET A 24 50.28 5.20 18.72
CA MET A 24 50.86 4.46 19.83
C MET A 24 49.84 4.27 20.96
N VAL A 25 49.01 5.28 21.24
CA VAL A 25 47.94 5.19 22.23
C VAL A 25 46.88 4.16 21.84
N ARG A 26 46.42 4.17 20.57
CA ARG A 26 45.33 3.29 20.13
C ARG A 26 45.77 1.88 19.79
N PHE A 27 47.01 1.71 19.32
CA PHE A 27 47.50 0.44 18.78
C PHE A 27 48.80 -0.03 19.41
N GLY A 28 49.36 0.62 20.44
CA GLY A 28 50.55 0.16 21.17
C GLY A 28 50.26 -1.04 22.09
N GLY A 29 49.11 -1.03 22.77
CA GLY A 29 48.66 -2.08 23.69
C GLY A 29 49.48 -2.16 24.99
N GLN A 30 49.23 -3.20 25.81
CA GLN A 30 49.85 -3.39 27.14
C GLN A 30 51.39 -3.50 27.13
N GLN A 31 51.97 -3.95 26.02
CA GLN A 31 53.43 -4.08 25.89
C GLN A 31 54.12 -2.70 25.90
N MET A 32 53.47 -1.68 25.37
CA MET A 32 53.99 -0.32 25.34
C MET A 32 53.91 0.35 26.71
N GLU A 33 52.76 0.20 27.39
CA GLU A 33 52.51 0.73 28.72
C GLU A 33 53.42 0.08 29.78
N SER A 34 53.64 -1.24 29.68
CA SER A 34 54.61 -1.95 30.52
C SER A 34 56.06 -1.58 30.21
N MET A 35 56.36 -1.13 29.00
CA MET A 35 57.69 -0.64 28.64
C MET A 35 57.93 0.78 29.19
N LEU A 36 56.95 1.68 29.05
CA LEU A 36 56.96 3.04 29.60
C LEU A 36 57.10 3.06 31.13
N SER A 37 56.38 2.16 31.82
CA SER A 37 56.46 2.06 33.29
C SER A 37 57.78 1.47 33.80
N ARG A 38 58.47 0.65 32.99
CA ARG A 38 59.76 0.02 33.35
C ARG A 38 60.96 0.85 32.97
N LEU A 39 60.88 1.58 31.86
CA LEU A 39 61.91 2.49 31.42
C LEU A 39 61.58 3.89 31.95
N ARG A 40 62.20 4.29 33.07
CA ARG A 40 62.22 5.70 33.52
C ARG A 40 63.13 6.52 32.59
N VAL A 41 62.76 6.63 31.31
CA VAL A 41 63.52 7.41 30.32
C VAL A 41 63.29 8.88 30.60
N ASP A 42 64.35 9.68 30.53
CA ASP A 42 64.27 11.14 30.55
C ASP A 42 63.68 11.63 29.22
N ASP A 43 62.60 12.43 29.27
CA ASP A 43 61.88 12.96 28.10
C ASP A 43 62.80 13.75 27.14
N ALA A 44 63.97 14.20 27.63
CA ALA A 44 64.96 14.92 26.83
C ALA A 44 65.83 14.03 25.92
N LEU A 45 65.80 12.70 26.06
CA LEU A 45 66.69 11.78 25.33
C LEU A 45 65.94 10.92 24.30
N PRO A 46 66.32 10.95 23.01
CA PRO A 46 65.74 10.09 21.99
C PRO A 46 65.98 8.60 22.27
N ILE A 47 64.91 7.81 22.22
CA ILE A 47 64.98 6.36 22.36
C ILE A 47 65.32 5.74 21.00
N GLU A 48 66.57 5.33 20.82
CA GLU A 48 67.02 4.59 19.63
C GLU A 48 67.25 3.11 19.98
N ASN A 49 66.16 2.34 20.05
CA ASN A 49 66.21 0.91 20.34
C ASN A 49 65.42 0.10 19.31
N ASN A 50 66.05 -0.92 18.73
CA ASN A 50 65.45 -1.83 17.75
C ASN A 50 64.17 -2.54 18.25
N LEU A 51 63.98 -2.66 19.56
CA LEU A 51 62.75 -3.19 20.16
C LEU A 51 61.58 -2.19 20.03
N VAL A 52 61.85 -0.90 20.24
CA VAL A 52 60.84 0.17 20.11
C VAL A 52 60.47 0.38 18.65
N SER A 53 61.44 0.36 17.74
CA SER A 53 61.18 0.42 16.29
C SER A 53 60.25 -0.73 15.83
N ARG A 54 60.45 -1.95 16.33
CA ARG A 54 59.58 -3.11 16.04
C ARG A 54 58.17 -2.93 16.60
N ILE A 55 58.03 -2.32 17.78
CA ILE A 55 56.71 -2.02 18.37
C ILE A 55 55.98 -1.00 17.48
N VAL A 56 56.64 0.09 17.09
CA VAL A 56 56.08 1.11 16.18
C VAL A 56 55.65 0.49 14.85
N GLU A 57 56.51 -0.33 14.23
CA GLU A 57 56.19 -1.05 12.98
C GLU A 57 54.99 -1.98 13.18
N SER A 58 54.94 -2.75 14.27
CA SER A 58 53.81 -3.64 14.57
C SER A 58 52.50 -2.88 14.82
N SER A 59 52.56 -1.70 15.43
CA SER A 59 51.39 -0.83 15.63
C SER A 59 50.93 -0.26 14.29
N GLN A 60 51.85 0.16 13.42
CA GLN A 60 51.52 0.60 12.07
C GLN A 60 50.87 -0.52 11.25
N THR A 61 51.43 -1.74 11.23
CA THR A 61 50.83 -2.89 10.53
C THR A 61 49.43 -3.21 11.07
N ARG A 62 49.20 -3.09 12.38
CA ARG A 62 47.87 -3.27 12.98
C ARG A 62 46.87 -2.20 12.54
N VAL A 63 47.29 -0.94 12.43
CA VAL A 63 46.44 0.13 11.89
C VAL A 63 46.11 -0.08 10.43
N GLU A 64 47.11 -0.45 9.62
CA GLU A 64 46.91 -0.76 8.20
C GLU A 64 45.97 -1.94 8.03
N GLY A 65 46.12 -3.00 8.85
CA GLY A 65 45.20 -4.14 8.91
C GLY A 65 43.78 -3.72 9.30
N ALA A 66 43.62 -2.98 10.39
CA ALA A 66 42.30 -2.50 10.84
C ALA A 66 41.61 -1.62 9.78
N ASN A 67 42.36 -0.70 9.14
CA ASN A 67 41.83 0.11 8.04
C ASN A 67 41.47 -0.74 6.81
N PHE A 68 42.27 -1.75 6.50
CA PHE A 68 41.98 -2.71 5.42
C PHE A 68 40.70 -3.49 5.72
N ASP A 69 40.54 -4.02 6.93
CA ASP A 69 39.36 -4.78 7.33
C ASP A 69 38.09 -3.92 7.30
N VAL A 70 38.14 -2.69 7.80
CA VAL A 70 37.01 -1.74 7.71
C VAL A 70 36.62 -1.48 6.25
N ARG A 71 37.60 -1.25 5.37
CA ARG A 71 37.33 -1.04 3.93
C ARG A 71 36.80 -2.28 3.26
N LYS A 72 37.34 -3.46 3.60
CA LYS A 72 36.90 -4.74 3.08
C LYS A 72 35.44 -4.99 3.46
N HIS A 73 35.08 -4.83 4.72
CA HIS A 73 33.69 -4.98 5.15
C HIS A 73 32.76 -3.97 4.48
N LEU A 74 33.16 -2.69 4.40
CA LEU A 74 32.37 -1.69 3.68
C LEU A 74 32.12 -2.07 2.22
N LEU A 75 33.16 -2.58 1.54
CA LEU A 75 33.06 -3.06 0.16
C LEU A 75 32.13 -4.27 0.05
N GLU A 76 32.22 -5.23 0.97
CA GLU A 76 31.36 -6.43 0.99
C GLU A 76 29.86 -6.07 1.15
N TYR A 77 29.54 -5.03 1.92
CA TYR A 77 28.18 -4.49 2.01
C TYR A 77 27.75 -3.78 0.71
N ASP A 78 28.64 -2.97 0.13
CA ASP A 78 28.35 -2.22 -1.10
C ASP A 78 28.22 -3.15 -2.32
N ASP A 79 28.94 -4.26 -2.39
CA ASP A 79 28.86 -5.25 -3.47
C ASP A 79 27.44 -5.83 -3.63
N VAL A 80 26.72 -6.04 -2.52
CA VAL A 80 25.33 -6.49 -2.53
C VAL A 80 24.44 -5.44 -3.19
N LEU A 81 24.56 -4.19 -2.75
CA LEU A 81 23.81 -3.05 -3.31
C LEU A 81 24.17 -2.80 -4.78
N ASN A 82 25.44 -2.89 -5.15
CA ASN A 82 25.90 -2.71 -6.53
C ASN A 82 25.28 -3.77 -7.46
N THR A 83 25.22 -5.02 -7.02
CA THR A 83 24.59 -6.11 -7.78
C THR A 83 23.10 -5.84 -8.00
N GLN A 84 22.39 -5.41 -6.96
CA GLN A 84 20.97 -5.08 -7.03
C GLN A 84 20.73 -3.83 -7.91
N ARG A 85 21.55 -2.81 -7.76
CA ARG A 85 21.53 -1.59 -8.58
C ARG A 85 21.71 -1.91 -10.04
N GLY A 86 22.66 -2.77 -10.39
CA GLY A 86 22.86 -3.25 -11.75
C GLY A 86 21.61 -3.91 -12.33
N LYS A 87 20.90 -4.71 -11.54
CA LYS A 87 19.60 -5.30 -11.97
C LYS A 87 18.53 -4.24 -12.21
N ILE A 88 18.36 -3.31 -11.27
CA ILE A 88 17.32 -2.26 -11.39
C ILE A 88 17.62 -1.31 -12.55
N TYR A 89 18.87 -0.88 -12.71
CA TYR A 89 19.25 0.04 -13.79
C TYR A 89 19.17 -0.65 -15.14
N GLY A 90 19.61 -1.91 -15.24
CA GLY A 90 19.42 -2.71 -16.46
C GLY A 90 17.94 -2.88 -16.84
N GLN A 91 17.03 -3.04 -15.87
CA GLN A 91 15.59 -3.05 -16.14
C GLN A 91 15.08 -1.69 -16.61
N ARG A 92 15.50 -0.59 -15.95
CA ARG A 92 15.12 0.77 -16.34
C ARG A 92 15.58 1.11 -17.77
N ASP A 93 16.81 0.78 -18.12
CA ASP A 93 17.35 1.03 -19.46
C ASP A 93 16.58 0.25 -20.53
N ARG A 94 16.23 -1.01 -20.26
CA ARG A 94 15.34 -1.79 -21.12
C ARG A 94 13.99 -1.12 -21.27
N ILE A 95 13.39 -0.65 -20.18
CA ILE A 95 12.11 0.07 -20.21
C ILE A 95 12.24 1.37 -21.00
N PHE A 96 13.39 2.04 -21.00
CA PHE A 96 13.62 3.26 -21.78
C PHE A 96 13.76 3.01 -23.28
N ILE A 97 14.34 1.89 -23.70
CA ILE A 97 14.72 1.65 -25.10
C ILE A 97 13.73 0.74 -25.83
N LYS A 98 13.06 -0.19 -25.13
CA LYS A 98 12.22 -1.22 -25.77
C LYS A 98 11.04 -0.60 -26.53
N ASP A 99 10.81 -1.05 -27.76
CA ASP A 99 9.74 -0.54 -28.65
C ASP A 99 8.32 -0.87 -28.17
N ASP A 100 8.15 -1.96 -27.43
CA ASP A 100 6.87 -2.45 -26.93
C ASP A 100 7.04 -3.04 -25.53
N LEU A 101 6.25 -2.55 -24.58
CA LEU A 101 6.27 -2.99 -23.18
C LEU A 101 5.06 -3.85 -22.81
N ASN A 102 4.16 -4.11 -23.75
CA ASN A 102 2.91 -4.81 -23.47
C ASN A 102 3.14 -6.22 -22.93
N ASP A 103 4.07 -6.96 -23.52
CA ASP A 103 4.39 -8.32 -23.08
C ASP A 103 5.00 -8.33 -21.67
N ASP A 104 5.89 -7.38 -21.35
CA ASP A 104 6.50 -7.32 -20.01
C ASP A 104 5.44 -7.02 -18.94
N VAL A 105 4.55 -6.08 -19.21
CA VAL A 105 3.44 -5.74 -18.30
C VAL A 105 2.45 -6.89 -18.20
N THR A 106 2.17 -7.59 -19.29
CA THR A 106 1.27 -8.76 -19.31
C THR A 106 1.85 -9.93 -18.51
N GLU A 107 3.15 -10.19 -18.60
CA GLU A 107 3.79 -11.22 -17.78
C GLU A 107 3.83 -10.85 -16.29
N MET A 108 4.00 -9.55 -15.97
CA MET A 108 3.88 -9.06 -14.60
C MET A 108 2.47 -9.23 -14.05
N LEU A 109 1.44 -8.87 -14.83
CA LEU A 109 0.04 -9.09 -14.52
C LEU A 109 -0.26 -10.58 -14.31
N LYS A 110 0.21 -11.42 -15.23
CA LYS A 110 0.02 -12.86 -15.18
C LYS A 110 0.64 -13.47 -13.92
N THR A 111 1.87 -13.10 -13.61
CA THR A 111 2.58 -13.56 -12.40
C THR A 111 1.80 -13.16 -11.14
N GLU A 112 1.30 -11.93 -11.09
CA GLU A 112 0.51 -11.45 -9.94
C GLU A 112 -0.80 -12.22 -9.78
N VAL A 113 -1.52 -12.47 -10.87
CA VAL A 113 -2.80 -13.21 -10.84
C VAL A 113 -2.57 -14.69 -10.50
N LEU A 114 -1.57 -15.34 -11.09
CA LEU A 114 -1.21 -16.74 -10.82
C LEU A 114 -0.84 -16.98 -9.36
N GLN A 115 -0.30 -15.96 -8.68
CA GLN A 115 0.00 -16.03 -7.26
C GLN A 115 -1.25 -15.72 -6.42
N ARG A 116 -1.93 -14.62 -6.72
CA ARG A 116 -2.95 -14.04 -5.83
C ARG A 116 -4.29 -14.77 -5.87
N VAL A 117 -4.69 -15.35 -7.01
CA VAL A 117 -5.97 -16.07 -7.11
C VAL A 117 -5.97 -17.32 -6.23
N PRO A 118 -4.98 -18.23 -6.31
CA PRO A 118 -4.93 -19.40 -5.42
C PRO A 118 -4.81 -19.01 -3.94
N GLU A 119 -3.96 -18.04 -3.61
CA GLU A 119 -3.81 -17.54 -2.24
C GLU A 119 -5.12 -17.00 -1.68
N ALA A 120 -5.87 -16.23 -2.49
CA ALA A 120 -7.16 -15.70 -2.07
C ALA A 120 -8.20 -16.82 -1.93
N LEU A 121 -8.30 -17.76 -2.87
CA LEU A 121 -9.33 -18.81 -2.82
C LEU A 121 -9.10 -19.87 -1.73
N ALA A 122 -7.89 -19.95 -1.17
CA ALA A 122 -7.57 -20.84 -0.06
C ALA A 122 -8.07 -20.31 1.31
N ASP A 123 -8.34 -19.01 1.43
CA ASP A 123 -8.76 -18.36 2.68
C ASP A 123 -10.30 -18.36 2.83
N GLU A 124 -10.79 -18.49 4.07
CA GLU A 124 -12.21 -18.33 4.38
C GLU A 124 -12.63 -16.87 4.14
N GLY A 125 -13.67 -16.65 3.33
CA GLY A 125 -14.02 -15.31 2.83
C GLY A 125 -13.02 -14.76 1.81
N GLY A 126 -12.12 -15.58 1.30
CA GLY A 126 -11.18 -15.22 0.24
C GLY A 126 -11.79 -14.74 -1.09
N PRO A 127 -12.86 -15.38 -1.62
CA PRO A 127 -13.44 -15.00 -2.91
C PRO A 127 -13.90 -13.54 -3.01
N TRP A 128 -14.49 -12.97 -1.96
CA TRP A 128 -14.91 -11.57 -1.98
C TRP A 128 -13.69 -10.63 -1.94
N LYS A 129 -12.63 -10.98 -1.19
CA LYS A 129 -11.38 -10.19 -1.14
C LYS A 129 -10.71 -10.17 -2.51
N LEU A 130 -10.72 -11.31 -3.21
CA LEU A 130 -10.24 -11.40 -4.59
C LEU A 130 -11.03 -10.46 -5.51
N LEU A 131 -12.36 -10.53 -5.47
CA LEU A 131 -13.21 -9.67 -6.30
C LEU A 131 -13.07 -8.18 -5.96
N ALA A 132 -12.93 -7.84 -4.68
CA ALA A 132 -12.67 -6.47 -4.24
C ALA A 132 -11.34 -5.94 -4.79
N TRP A 133 -10.29 -6.77 -4.78
CA TRP A 133 -9.01 -6.43 -5.42
C TRP A 133 -9.17 -6.28 -6.94
N LEU A 134 -9.88 -7.19 -7.61
CA LEU A 134 -10.13 -7.08 -9.06
C LEU A 134 -10.89 -5.80 -9.43
N GLU A 135 -11.89 -5.43 -8.62
CA GLU A 135 -12.65 -4.18 -8.79
C GLU A 135 -11.76 -2.94 -8.60
N GLN A 136 -10.80 -3.01 -7.68
CA GLN A 136 -9.85 -1.93 -7.45
C GLN A 136 -8.86 -1.77 -8.61
N ILE A 137 -8.29 -2.87 -9.11
CA ILE A 137 -7.27 -2.80 -10.17
C ILE A 137 -7.90 -2.49 -11.53
N GLN A 138 -9.05 -3.09 -11.85
CA GLN A 138 -9.75 -2.94 -13.11
C GLN A 138 -11.24 -2.64 -12.84
N PRO A 139 -11.57 -1.38 -12.52
CA PRO A 139 -12.96 -0.95 -12.50
C PRO A 139 -13.52 -0.95 -13.92
N SER A 140 -14.84 -0.91 -14.03
CA SER A 140 -15.52 -0.83 -15.33
C SER A 140 -15.00 0.35 -16.16
N LEU A 141 -14.54 0.08 -17.39
CA LEU A 141 -13.90 1.04 -18.27
C LEU A 141 -14.93 1.59 -19.27
N PRO A 142 -15.15 2.92 -19.32
CA PRO A 142 -15.99 3.50 -20.34
C PRO A 142 -15.28 3.43 -21.69
N LEU A 143 -15.92 2.79 -22.66
CA LEU A 143 -15.52 2.81 -24.07
C LEU A 143 -16.42 3.82 -24.80
N HIS A 144 -16.11 4.17 -26.06
CA HIS A 144 -16.87 5.19 -26.79
C HIS A 144 -18.38 4.85 -26.90
N ASN A 145 -18.70 3.61 -27.26
CA ASN A 145 -20.07 3.13 -27.46
C ASN A 145 -20.50 2.00 -26.52
N SER A 146 -19.63 1.55 -25.63
CA SER A 146 -19.88 0.40 -24.74
C SER A 146 -19.12 0.57 -23.43
N ILE A 147 -19.22 -0.42 -22.55
CA ILE A 147 -18.47 -0.45 -21.28
C ILE A 147 -17.77 -1.79 -21.24
N PHE A 148 -16.47 -1.79 -20.94
CA PHE A 148 -15.79 -3.00 -20.52
C PHE A 148 -16.05 -3.19 -19.02
N PRO A 149 -16.80 -4.22 -18.60
CA PRO A 149 -17.19 -4.39 -17.21
C PRO A 149 -15.98 -4.71 -16.33
N SER A 150 -16.10 -4.49 -15.02
CA SER A 150 -15.21 -5.17 -14.06
C SER A 150 -15.54 -6.67 -14.02
N TYR A 151 -14.63 -7.48 -13.49
CA TYR A 151 -14.83 -8.93 -13.44
C TYR A 151 -16.08 -9.32 -12.64
N SER A 152 -16.37 -8.61 -11.54
CA SER A 152 -17.58 -8.85 -10.72
C SER A 152 -18.87 -8.61 -11.52
N ILE A 153 -18.93 -7.51 -12.27
CA ILE A 153 -20.09 -7.18 -13.12
C ILE A 153 -20.22 -8.16 -14.29
N ARG A 154 -19.10 -8.63 -14.85
CA ARG A 154 -19.11 -9.69 -15.88
C ARG A 154 -19.75 -10.97 -15.35
N LEU A 155 -19.32 -11.47 -14.19
CA LEU A 155 -19.86 -12.69 -13.57
C LEU A 155 -21.38 -12.59 -13.36
N ILE A 156 -21.84 -11.47 -12.83
CA ILE A 156 -23.26 -11.23 -12.58
C ILE A 156 -24.07 -11.22 -13.89
N ALA A 157 -23.59 -10.51 -14.92
CA ALA A 157 -24.28 -10.47 -16.20
C ALA A 157 -24.32 -11.85 -16.88
N GLU A 158 -23.23 -12.62 -16.80
CA GLU A 158 -23.15 -13.99 -17.35
C GLU A 158 -24.11 -14.95 -16.64
N GLN A 159 -24.23 -14.83 -15.31
CA GLN A 159 -25.22 -15.58 -14.54
C GLN A 159 -26.65 -15.27 -15.00
N MET A 160 -26.95 -13.99 -15.29
CA MET A 160 -28.28 -13.57 -15.74
C MET A 160 -28.61 -14.02 -17.17
N MET A 161 -27.66 -13.95 -18.09
CA MET A 161 -27.86 -14.33 -19.50
C MET A 161 -27.83 -15.85 -19.72
N GLY A 162 -27.20 -16.59 -18.80
CA GLY A 162 -26.93 -18.01 -18.96
C GLY A 162 -25.91 -18.30 -20.07
N ARG A 163 -25.46 -19.56 -20.17
CA ARG A 163 -24.37 -19.99 -21.07
C ARG A 163 -24.61 -19.77 -22.57
N LYS A 164 -25.82 -19.39 -23.01
CA LYS A 164 -26.18 -19.27 -24.43
C LYS A 164 -26.23 -17.84 -24.98
N SER A 165 -25.80 -16.83 -24.21
CA SER A 165 -25.73 -15.42 -24.66
C SER A 165 -26.97 -14.97 -25.44
N ALA A 166 -28.16 -15.28 -24.93
CA ALA A 166 -29.40 -14.85 -25.56
C ALA A 166 -29.76 -13.44 -25.07
N ASN A 167 -30.25 -12.58 -25.96
CA ASN A 167 -30.84 -11.30 -25.56
C ASN A 167 -32.03 -11.58 -24.63
N LEU A 168 -32.14 -10.82 -23.54
CA LEU A 168 -33.24 -10.95 -22.60
C LEU A 168 -34.39 -10.05 -23.05
N THR A 169 -35.63 -10.53 -22.96
CA THR A 169 -36.78 -9.63 -23.10
C THR A 169 -36.79 -8.63 -21.94
N ARG A 170 -37.42 -7.47 -22.12
CA ARG A 170 -37.55 -6.46 -21.05
C ARG A 170 -38.05 -7.04 -19.72
N GLN A 171 -39.06 -7.90 -19.76
CA GLN A 171 -39.62 -8.53 -18.56
C GLN A 171 -38.65 -9.53 -17.90
N GLN A 172 -37.92 -10.32 -18.70
CA GLN A 172 -36.90 -11.23 -18.20
C GLN A 172 -35.73 -10.47 -17.57
N ALA A 173 -35.26 -9.40 -18.23
CA ALA A 173 -34.19 -8.54 -17.72
C ALA A 173 -34.60 -7.87 -16.40
N GLN A 174 -35.82 -7.34 -16.32
CA GLN A 174 -36.35 -6.73 -15.10
C GLN A 174 -36.39 -7.74 -13.94
N ALA A 175 -36.96 -8.92 -14.17
CA ALA A 175 -37.07 -9.96 -13.15
C ALA A 175 -35.67 -10.44 -12.69
N ALA A 176 -34.74 -10.64 -13.62
CA ALA A 176 -33.38 -11.06 -13.31
C ALA A 176 -32.60 -9.99 -12.52
N LEU A 177 -32.71 -8.71 -12.91
CA LEU A 177 -32.06 -7.60 -12.21
C LEU A 177 -32.61 -7.39 -10.79
N LEU A 178 -33.91 -7.54 -10.60
CA LEU A 178 -34.52 -7.50 -9.26
C LEU A 178 -34.09 -8.68 -8.41
N LYS A 179 -34.09 -9.88 -8.97
CA LYS A 179 -33.64 -11.10 -8.28
C LYS A 179 -32.20 -10.95 -7.81
N ILE A 180 -31.27 -10.57 -8.69
CA ILE A 180 -29.86 -10.44 -8.32
C ILE A 180 -29.62 -9.28 -7.35
N SER A 181 -30.43 -8.21 -7.43
CA SER A 181 -30.37 -7.11 -6.45
C SER A 181 -30.80 -7.58 -5.05
N ALA A 182 -31.83 -8.41 -4.96
CA ALA A 182 -32.25 -9.03 -3.71
C ALA A 182 -31.20 -10.03 -3.18
N GLU A 183 -30.63 -10.87 -4.04
CA GLU A 183 -29.54 -11.77 -3.69
C GLU A 183 -28.27 -11.03 -3.24
N ALA A 184 -27.98 -9.86 -3.83
CA ALA A 184 -26.88 -9.01 -3.40
C ALA A 184 -27.06 -8.44 -1.99
N ILE A 185 -28.27 -8.00 -1.64
CA ILE A 185 -28.61 -7.54 -0.28
C ILE A 185 -28.43 -8.68 0.72
N LYS A 186 -28.93 -9.88 0.41
CA LYS A 186 -28.79 -11.06 1.27
C LYS A 186 -27.35 -11.54 1.41
N ALA A 187 -26.57 -11.53 0.33
CA ALA A 187 -25.15 -11.86 0.40
C ALA A 187 -24.35 -10.83 1.22
N GLU A 188 -24.71 -9.55 1.15
CA GLU A 188 -24.14 -8.50 1.99
C GLU A 188 -24.53 -8.68 3.46
N GLU A 189 -25.78 -9.07 3.74
CA GLU A 189 -26.27 -9.41 5.08
C GLU A 189 -25.48 -10.56 5.70
N GLU A 190 -25.40 -11.71 5.04
CA GLU A 190 -24.66 -12.89 5.51
C GLU A 190 -23.19 -12.56 5.81
N HIS A 191 -22.52 -11.85 4.91
CA HIS A 191 -21.13 -11.42 5.12
C HIS A 191 -20.99 -10.45 6.31
N THR A 192 -21.94 -9.53 6.46
CA THR A 192 -21.95 -8.57 7.55
C THR A 192 -22.16 -9.28 8.88
N LEU A 193 -23.12 -10.20 8.97
CA LEU A 193 -23.39 -10.98 10.17
C LEU A 193 -22.18 -11.83 10.57
N ALA A 194 -21.53 -12.50 9.62
CA ALA A 194 -20.28 -13.22 9.89
C ALA A 194 -19.18 -12.30 10.45
N SER A 195 -19.04 -11.09 9.90
CA SER A 195 -18.10 -10.08 10.39
C SER A 195 -18.47 -9.56 11.78
N VAL A 196 -19.76 -9.38 12.07
CA VAL A 196 -20.28 -8.94 13.36
C VAL A 196 -20.04 -10.00 14.43
N ASN A 197 -20.34 -11.27 14.15
CA ASN A 197 -20.06 -12.39 15.06
C ASN A 197 -18.58 -12.46 15.40
N HIS A 198 -17.69 -12.36 14.40
CA HIS A 198 -16.26 -12.34 14.66
C HIS A 198 -15.82 -11.15 15.53
N LEU A 199 -16.43 -9.97 15.33
CA LEU A 199 -16.16 -8.79 16.16
C LEU A 199 -16.68 -8.96 17.59
N LEU A 200 -17.84 -9.60 17.78
CA LEU A 200 -18.39 -9.94 19.09
C LEU A 200 -17.44 -10.89 19.82
N ASP A 201 -17.05 -12.01 19.19
CA ASP A 201 -16.11 -12.99 19.76
C ASP A 201 -14.79 -12.33 20.18
N GLN A 202 -14.16 -11.58 19.27
CA GLN A 202 -12.90 -10.88 19.57
C GLN A 202 -13.05 -9.84 20.68
N SER A 203 -14.21 -9.21 20.79
CA SER A 203 -14.46 -8.19 21.82
C SER A 203 -14.74 -8.84 23.17
N LEU A 204 -15.42 -9.99 23.20
CA LEU A 204 -15.62 -10.79 24.40
C LEU A 204 -14.27 -11.23 24.96
N THR A 205 -13.42 -11.89 24.15
CA THR A 205 -12.11 -12.37 24.60
C THR A 205 -11.25 -11.23 25.17
N ARG A 206 -11.18 -10.09 24.47
CA ARG A 206 -10.43 -8.92 24.95
C ARG A 206 -11.04 -8.31 26.20
N MET A 207 -12.36 -8.34 26.32
CA MET A 207 -13.05 -7.81 27.49
C MET A 207 -12.81 -8.70 28.71
N GLU A 208 -12.84 -10.02 28.56
CA GLU A 208 -12.54 -10.99 29.61
C GLU A 208 -11.10 -10.85 30.11
N GLU A 209 -10.12 -10.76 29.21
CA GLU A 209 -8.72 -10.49 29.56
C GLU A 209 -8.57 -9.17 30.36
N GLN A 210 -9.25 -8.11 29.92
CA GLN A 210 -9.24 -6.83 30.63
C GLN A 210 -9.99 -6.88 31.94
N LEU A 211 -11.06 -7.65 32.03
CA LEU A 211 -11.84 -7.83 33.25
C LEU A 211 -10.98 -8.56 34.29
N GLU A 212 -10.32 -9.64 33.93
CA GLU A 212 -9.39 -10.38 34.80
C GLU A 212 -8.30 -9.46 35.35
N GLU A 213 -7.61 -8.68 34.50
CA GLU A 213 -6.58 -7.72 34.93
C GLU A 213 -7.13 -6.69 35.95
N ARG A 214 -8.37 -6.24 35.76
CA ARG A 214 -9.01 -5.24 36.64
C ARG A 214 -9.47 -5.87 37.96
N LEU A 215 -9.91 -7.12 37.94
CA LEU A 215 -10.29 -7.87 39.12
C LEU A 215 -9.06 -8.24 39.96
N ASP A 216 -7.96 -8.66 39.34
CA ASP A 216 -6.67 -8.86 40.03
C ASP A 216 -6.17 -7.56 40.68
N THR A 217 -6.34 -6.44 39.98
CA THR A 217 -6.00 -5.11 40.49
C THR A 217 -6.87 -4.71 41.69
N LEU A 218 -8.16 -5.04 41.65
CA LEU A 218 -9.08 -4.86 42.78
C LEU A 218 -8.65 -5.74 43.95
N ASP A 219 -8.40 -7.03 43.71
CA ASP A 219 -8.05 -7.99 44.76
C ASP A 219 -6.73 -7.61 45.43
N ALA A 220 -5.70 -7.22 44.67
CA ALA A 220 -4.44 -6.70 45.20
C ALA A 220 -4.61 -5.41 46.03
N PHE A 221 -5.54 -4.52 45.63
CA PHE A 221 -5.86 -3.32 46.39
C PHE A 221 -6.54 -3.66 47.71
N ILE A 222 -7.46 -4.63 47.72
CA ILE A 222 -8.18 -5.09 48.90
C ILE A 222 -7.23 -5.82 49.87
N GLU A 223 -6.38 -6.72 49.38
CA GLU A 223 -5.31 -7.36 50.18
C GLU A 223 -4.40 -6.31 50.83
N GLY A 224 -4.05 -5.25 50.09
CA GLY A 224 -3.27 -4.14 50.63
C GLY A 224 -3.97 -3.30 51.71
N ILE A 225 -5.30 -3.35 51.81
CA ILE A 225 -6.06 -2.77 52.93
C ILE A 225 -6.08 -3.74 54.12
N GLU A 226 -6.29 -5.04 53.87
CA GLU A 226 -6.33 -6.08 54.91
C GLU A 226 -4.98 -6.25 55.63
N ASP A 227 -3.88 -6.18 54.88
CA ASP A 227 -2.51 -6.28 55.39
C ASP A 227 -1.98 -4.97 55.99
N GLY A 228 -2.79 -3.90 55.97
CA GLY A 228 -2.45 -2.63 56.57
C GLY A 228 -2.34 -2.72 58.09
N ASP A 229 -1.16 -2.41 58.65
CA ASP A 229 -0.91 -2.31 60.09
C ASP A 229 -1.89 -1.31 60.77
N GLU A 230 -1.98 -1.30 62.11
CA GLU A 230 -2.75 -0.31 62.93
C GLU A 230 -2.44 1.18 62.61
N SER A 231 -1.48 1.44 61.72
CA SER A 231 -1.04 2.75 61.23
C SER A 231 -1.72 3.22 59.93
N ASP A 232 -2.63 2.45 59.32
CA ASP A 232 -3.37 2.94 58.15
C ASP A 232 -4.33 4.09 58.52
N THR A 233 -3.91 5.31 58.17
CA THR A 233 -4.61 6.57 58.48
C THR A 233 -5.52 7.05 57.35
N ARG A 234 -5.60 6.31 56.24
CA ARG A 234 -6.42 6.69 55.09
C ARG A 234 -7.90 6.74 55.49
N SER A 235 -8.58 7.82 55.10
CA SER A 235 -10.02 7.93 55.30
C SER A 235 -10.77 7.05 54.28
N PRO A 236 -12.00 6.59 54.57
CA PRO A 236 -12.80 5.80 53.63
C PRO A 236 -12.95 6.47 52.24
N GLN A 237 -12.96 7.80 52.22
CA GLN A 237 -13.06 8.58 50.99
C GLN A 237 -11.74 8.60 50.19
N GLN A 238 -10.60 8.60 50.87
CA GLN A 238 -9.29 8.47 50.22
C GLN A 238 -9.10 7.07 49.62
N LEU A 239 -9.55 6.02 50.33
CA LEU A 239 -9.55 4.65 49.80
C LEU A 239 -10.44 4.52 48.55
N ALA A 240 -11.63 5.14 48.55
CA ALA A 240 -12.50 5.15 47.38
C ALA A 240 -11.89 5.91 46.17
N GLU A 241 -11.22 7.03 46.40
CA GLU A 241 -10.51 7.78 45.34
C GLU A 241 -9.33 6.98 44.79
N GLU A 242 -8.56 6.33 45.66
CA GLU A 242 -7.43 5.47 45.29
C GLU A 242 -7.90 4.27 44.47
N LEU A 243 -8.97 3.59 44.91
CA LEU A 243 -9.59 2.49 44.17
C LEU A 243 -9.97 2.89 42.74
N VAL A 244 -10.63 4.04 42.56
CA VAL A 244 -11.00 4.55 41.23
C VAL A 244 -9.77 4.85 40.37
N GLN A 245 -8.69 5.36 40.97
CA GLN A 245 -7.43 5.63 40.25
C GLN A 245 -6.69 4.35 39.84
N VAL A 246 -6.73 3.34 40.71
CA VAL A 246 -6.05 2.05 40.53
C VAL A 246 -6.79 1.19 39.50
N VAL A 247 -8.11 1.05 39.64
CA VAL A 247 -8.96 0.30 38.69
C VAL A 247 -9.16 1.07 37.38
N ARG A 248 -9.00 2.39 37.37
CA ARG A 248 -9.15 3.27 36.19
C ARG A 248 -10.51 3.20 35.50
N LEU A 249 -11.56 2.88 36.26
CA LEU A 249 -12.94 2.84 35.80
C LEU A 249 -13.80 3.82 36.60
N PRO A 250 -14.86 4.40 36.00
CA PRO A 250 -15.78 5.29 36.68
C PRO A 250 -16.73 4.52 37.61
N ILE A 251 -16.20 4.01 38.73
CA ILE A 251 -16.95 3.27 39.76
C ILE A 251 -17.70 4.27 40.63
N ARG A 252 -18.97 3.99 40.95
CA ARG A 252 -19.81 4.87 41.78
C ARG A 252 -20.16 4.16 43.08
N LEU A 253 -19.49 4.56 44.15
CA LEU A 253 -19.76 4.08 45.49
C LEU A 253 -20.69 5.04 46.23
N ASN A 254 -21.72 4.49 46.87
CA ASN A 254 -22.58 5.23 47.78
C ASN A 254 -21.91 5.38 49.16
N ASN A 255 -22.45 6.25 50.03
CA ASN A 255 -21.86 6.51 51.36
C ASN A 255 -21.75 5.28 52.27
N ALA A 256 -22.58 4.24 52.06
CA ALA A 256 -22.49 2.99 52.82
C ALA A 256 -21.31 2.14 52.32
N GLN A 257 -21.21 1.95 51.00
CA GLN A 257 -20.12 1.21 50.34
C GLN A 257 -18.75 1.85 50.58
N ILE A 258 -18.68 3.19 50.61
CA ILE A 258 -17.44 3.91 50.92
C ILE A 258 -16.97 3.58 52.34
N ARG A 259 -17.87 3.47 53.32
CA ARG A 259 -17.51 3.08 54.70
C ARG A 259 -17.11 1.60 54.77
N GLU A 260 -17.86 0.77 54.05
CA GLU A 260 -17.62 -0.67 53.94
C GLU A 260 -16.23 -1.01 53.40
N LEU A 261 -15.67 -0.21 52.48
CA LEU A 261 -14.27 -0.37 52.03
C LEU A 261 -13.22 -0.39 53.17
N ARG A 262 -13.52 0.21 54.31
CA ARG A 262 -12.65 0.19 55.49
C ARG A 262 -13.10 -0.85 56.52
N ASP A 263 -14.41 -0.95 56.74
CA ASP A 263 -14.98 -1.77 57.82
C ASP A 263 -15.05 -3.27 57.44
N ASP A 264 -15.33 -3.57 56.17
CA ASP A 264 -15.34 -4.92 55.58
C ASP A 264 -14.91 -4.83 54.08
N PRO A 265 -13.60 -4.77 53.80
CA PRO A 265 -13.08 -4.60 52.44
C PRO A 265 -13.57 -5.67 51.46
N ARG A 266 -13.79 -6.92 51.91
CA ARG A 266 -14.25 -8.02 51.04
C ARG A 266 -15.71 -7.85 50.61
N ALA A 267 -16.58 -7.44 51.52
CA ALA A 267 -17.98 -7.16 51.18
C ALA A 267 -18.10 -5.99 50.18
N ALA A 268 -17.28 -4.95 50.36
CA ALA A 268 -17.20 -3.84 49.41
C ALA A 268 -16.68 -4.31 48.04
N ALA A 269 -15.69 -5.22 48.01
CA ALA A 269 -15.10 -5.76 46.79
C ALA A 269 -16.11 -6.51 45.90
N GLU A 270 -17.03 -7.30 46.48
CA GLU A 270 -18.06 -8.00 45.69
C GLU A 270 -18.96 -7.01 44.94
N THR A 271 -19.33 -5.90 45.59
CA THR A 271 -20.16 -4.88 44.94
C THR A 271 -19.39 -4.10 43.87
N VAL A 272 -18.10 -3.86 44.10
CA VAL A 272 -17.22 -3.22 43.13
C VAL A 272 -17.00 -4.13 41.91
N ARG A 273 -16.84 -5.44 42.12
CA ARG A 273 -16.69 -6.46 41.06
C ARG A 273 -17.86 -6.44 40.08
N ASP A 274 -19.10 -6.47 40.58
CA ASP A 274 -20.31 -6.34 39.75
C ASP A 274 -20.36 -5.01 38.98
N GLN A 275 -19.95 -3.90 39.60
CA GLN A 275 -19.88 -2.61 38.91
C GLN A 275 -18.80 -2.58 37.81
N ILE A 276 -17.62 -3.15 38.07
CA ILE A 276 -16.53 -3.24 37.09
C ILE A 276 -17.02 -4.04 35.87
N GLU A 277 -17.61 -5.20 36.08
CA GLU A 277 -18.13 -6.06 35.03
C GLU A 277 -19.18 -5.32 34.19
N LYS A 278 -20.21 -4.73 34.81
CA LYS A 278 -21.27 -3.97 34.11
C LYS A 278 -20.73 -2.79 33.31
N VAL A 279 -19.80 -2.02 33.89
CA VAL A 279 -19.19 -0.87 33.19
C VAL A 279 -18.35 -1.33 32.01
N MET A 280 -17.56 -2.40 32.17
CA MET A 280 -16.74 -2.96 31.10
C MET A 280 -17.60 -3.51 29.95
N THR A 281 -18.62 -4.30 30.27
CA THR A 281 -19.61 -4.81 29.30
C THR A 281 -20.29 -3.67 28.54
N GLY A 282 -20.78 -2.67 29.26
CA GLY A 282 -21.44 -1.51 28.64
C GLY A 282 -20.54 -0.70 27.71
N LEU A 283 -19.28 -0.48 28.11
CA LEU A 283 -18.31 0.22 27.26
C LEU A 283 -17.95 -0.59 26.01
N THR A 284 -17.80 -1.92 26.14
CA THR A 284 -17.49 -2.82 25.03
C THR A 284 -18.64 -2.86 24.02
N ILE A 285 -19.87 -3.05 24.49
CA ILE A 285 -21.06 -3.04 23.63
C ILE A 285 -21.25 -1.69 22.94
N ALA A 286 -21.07 -0.56 23.64
CA ALA A 286 -21.17 0.76 23.01
C ALA A 286 -20.14 0.95 21.88
N ARG A 287 -18.90 0.46 22.07
CA ARG A 287 -17.86 0.49 21.02
C ARG A 287 -18.20 -0.44 19.86
N LEU A 288 -18.74 -1.62 20.16
CA LEU A 288 -19.20 -2.60 19.17
C LEU A 288 -20.34 -2.04 18.32
N VAL A 289 -21.40 -1.53 18.93
CA VAL A 289 -22.52 -0.87 18.22
C VAL A 289 -21.99 0.22 17.29
N GLY A 290 -21.07 1.06 17.77
CA GLY A 290 -20.43 2.07 16.93
C GLY A 290 -19.59 1.49 15.79
N ALA A 291 -18.93 0.35 15.99
CA ALA A 291 -18.18 -0.36 14.95
C ALA A 291 -19.10 -0.98 13.90
N VAL A 292 -20.19 -1.63 14.32
CA VAL A 292 -21.22 -2.22 13.46
C VAL A 292 -21.93 -1.13 12.63
N GLN A 293 -22.28 0.01 13.22
CA GLN A 293 -22.83 1.16 12.49
C GLN A 293 -21.90 1.66 11.38
N ARG A 294 -20.58 1.70 11.63
CA ARG A 294 -19.59 2.07 10.61
C ARG A 294 -19.47 1.02 9.51
N LEU A 295 -19.60 -0.26 9.86
CA LEU A 295 -19.57 -1.38 8.91
C LEU A 295 -20.77 -1.31 7.95
N ILE A 296 -21.98 -1.13 8.49
CA ILE A 296 -23.25 -1.12 7.75
C ILE A 296 -23.50 0.23 7.05
N ARG A 297 -22.85 1.31 7.51
CA ARG A 297 -23.03 2.69 7.02
C ARG A 297 -24.46 3.22 7.19
N GLU A 298 -25.17 2.70 8.18
CA GLU A 298 -26.53 3.08 8.55
C GLU A 298 -26.66 3.01 10.07
N GLU A 299 -27.54 3.81 10.64
CA GLU A 299 -27.81 3.75 12.07
C GLU A 299 -28.61 2.47 12.36
N ILE A 300 -28.05 1.59 13.19
CA ILE A 300 -28.79 0.50 13.81
C ILE A 300 -29.50 1.06 15.05
N GLY A 301 -30.80 0.84 15.16
CA GLY A 301 -31.72 1.45 16.13
C GLY A 301 -31.51 1.02 17.58
N LEU A 302 -30.27 1.02 18.06
CA LEU A 302 -29.82 0.52 19.36
C LEU A 302 -29.55 1.64 20.37
N ALA A 303 -30.03 2.87 20.12
CA ALA A 303 -29.76 4.05 20.95
C ALA A 303 -30.33 3.98 22.39
N GLY A 304 -30.96 2.86 22.77
CA GLY A 304 -31.62 2.66 24.06
C GLY A 304 -31.43 1.27 24.65
N ILE A 305 -30.37 0.53 24.30
CA ILE A 305 -30.05 -0.71 25.02
C ILE A 305 -29.87 -0.37 26.51
N SER A 306 -30.83 -0.80 27.33
CA SER A 306 -30.73 -0.70 28.78
C SER A 306 -29.69 -1.71 29.26
N LEU A 307 -28.46 -1.23 29.47
CA LEU A 307 -27.34 -1.98 30.04
C LEU A 307 -27.56 -2.48 31.47
N ASN A 308 -28.74 -2.26 32.05
CA ASN A 308 -28.90 -2.36 33.50
C ASN A 308 -28.99 -3.82 33.99
N ASP A 309 -29.38 -4.79 33.15
CA ASP A 309 -29.57 -6.20 33.60
C ASP A 309 -29.33 -7.28 32.51
N ALA A 310 -28.82 -6.93 31.32
CA ALA A 310 -28.59 -7.90 30.24
C ALA A 310 -27.16 -8.46 30.31
N ASP A 311 -27.01 -9.78 30.17
CA ASP A 311 -25.71 -10.42 30.04
C ASP A 311 -25.12 -10.23 28.62
N TRP A 312 -23.91 -10.71 28.41
CA TRP A 312 -23.22 -10.54 27.13
C TRP A 312 -23.97 -11.21 25.97
N ASP A 313 -24.59 -12.36 26.22
CA ASP A 313 -25.28 -13.13 25.19
C ASP A 313 -26.55 -12.40 24.75
N ASP A 314 -27.36 -11.91 25.70
CA ASP A 314 -28.53 -11.08 25.43
C ASP A 314 -28.19 -9.81 24.62
N LEU A 315 -27.06 -9.17 24.95
CA LEU A 315 -26.60 -7.97 24.27
C LEU A 315 -26.08 -8.27 22.86
N SER A 316 -25.42 -9.42 22.69
CA SER A 316 -24.93 -9.90 21.40
C SER A 316 -26.09 -10.23 20.47
N ASP A 317 -27.10 -10.94 20.96
CA ASP A 317 -28.32 -11.27 20.21
C ASP A 317 -29.07 -10.01 19.76
N GLN A 318 -29.20 -9.00 20.63
CA GLN A 318 -29.80 -7.72 20.27
C GLN A 318 -29.03 -7.00 19.14
N VAL A 319 -27.70 -7.07 19.15
CA VAL A 319 -26.88 -6.49 18.08
C VAL A 319 -27.11 -7.24 16.77
N ILE A 320 -27.11 -8.57 16.79
CA ILE A 320 -27.36 -9.42 15.62
C ILE A 320 -28.74 -9.15 15.05
N GLU A 321 -29.79 -9.17 15.88
CA GLU A 321 -31.17 -8.91 15.47
C GLU A 321 -31.34 -7.50 14.87
N ALA A 322 -30.65 -6.50 15.42
CA ALA A 322 -30.66 -5.15 14.85
C ALA A 322 -30.03 -5.07 13.46
N VAL A 323 -29.00 -5.88 13.19
CA VAL A 323 -28.39 -6.00 11.87
C VAL A 323 -29.36 -6.66 10.89
N GLU A 324 -29.94 -7.81 11.25
CA GLU A 324 -30.94 -8.53 10.44
C GLU A 324 -32.13 -7.62 10.09
N ASN A 325 -32.70 -6.94 11.09
CA ASN A 325 -33.79 -5.98 10.89
C ASN A 325 -33.39 -4.84 9.95
N THR A 326 -32.14 -4.37 9.99
CA THR A 326 -31.64 -3.33 9.08
C THR A 326 -31.61 -3.84 7.63
N PHE A 327 -31.18 -5.08 7.39
CA PHE A 327 -31.17 -5.67 6.05
C PHE A 327 -32.57 -6.04 5.54
N ALA A 328 -33.45 -6.52 6.40
CA ALA A 328 -34.87 -6.73 6.08
C ALA A 328 -35.53 -5.42 5.60
N ASN A 329 -35.32 -4.33 6.34
CA ASN A 329 -35.80 -2.99 5.95
C ASN A 329 -35.18 -2.50 4.63
N ARG A 330 -33.91 -2.82 4.33
CA ARG A 330 -33.28 -2.52 3.04
C ARG A 330 -33.94 -3.28 1.89
N LEU A 331 -34.25 -4.55 2.09
CA LEU A 331 -34.91 -5.38 1.09
C LEU A 331 -36.28 -4.81 0.74
N GLU A 332 -37.10 -4.47 1.74
CA GLU A 332 -38.41 -3.83 1.54
C GLU A 332 -38.26 -2.45 0.87
N ARG A 333 -37.36 -1.60 1.36
CA ARG A 333 -37.15 -0.24 0.82
C ARG A 333 -36.69 -0.23 -0.64
N PHE A 334 -35.78 -1.13 -1.01
CA PHE A 334 -35.14 -1.11 -2.33
C PHE A 334 -35.82 -2.03 -3.33
N ILE A 335 -36.22 -3.24 -2.92
CA ILE A 335 -36.87 -4.22 -3.81
C ILE A 335 -38.39 -4.08 -3.73
N GLY A 336 -38.95 -4.01 -2.52
CA GLY A 336 -40.39 -3.98 -2.27
C GLY A 336 -41.08 -5.31 -2.60
N ASP A 337 -42.39 -5.28 -2.70
CA ASP A 337 -43.22 -6.42 -3.10
C ASP A 337 -43.91 -6.16 -4.45
N ALA A 338 -44.73 -7.11 -4.90
CA ALA A 338 -45.41 -7.01 -6.19
C ALA A 338 -46.46 -5.89 -6.24
N GLU A 339 -46.98 -5.45 -5.09
CA GLU A 339 -48.01 -4.41 -4.99
C GLU A 339 -47.41 -3.01 -4.77
N THR A 340 -46.28 -2.94 -4.07
CA THR A 340 -45.56 -1.74 -3.67
C THR A 340 -44.09 -1.86 -4.10
N PRO A 341 -43.76 -1.51 -5.36
CA PRO A 341 -42.41 -1.66 -5.87
C PRO A 341 -41.43 -0.75 -5.12
N GLY A 342 -40.30 -1.32 -4.69
CA GLY A 342 -39.25 -0.58 -4.01
C GLY A 342 -38.53 0.42 -4.93
N GLN A 343 -37.59 1.18 -4.35
CA GLN A 343 -36.87 2.23 -5.10
C GLN A 343 -36.09 1.71 -6.31
N ILE A 344 -35.42 0.55 -6.19
CA ILE A 344 -34.68 -0.06 -7.29
C ILE A 344 -35.64 -0.57 -8.36
N ALA A 345 -36.76 -1.19 -7.98
CA ALA A 345 -37.77 -1.65 -8.93
C ALA A 345 -38.34 -0.48 -9.76
N SER A 346 -38.69 0.62 -9.09
CA SER A 346 -39.19 1.84 -9.73
C SER A 346 -38.15 2.51 -10.65
N ASP A 347 -36.89 2.57 -10.24
CA ASP A 347 -35.81 3.16 -11.04
C ASP A 347 -35.45 2.29 -12.25
N LEU A 348 -35.49 0.97 -12.06
CA LEU A 348 -35.23 0.00 -13.12
C LEU A 348 -36.29 0.07 -14.22
N GLU A 349 -37.57 0.14 -13.85
CA GLU A 349 -38.65 0.29 -14.83
C GLU A 349 -38.45 1.54 -15.69
N LYS A 350 -38.18 2.69 -15.06
CA LYS A 350 -37.84 3.95 -15.75
C LYS A 350 -36.57 3.85 -16.60
N GLY A 351 -35.58 3.08 -16.15
CA GLY A 351 -34.35 2.82 -16.88
C GLY A 351 -34.59 2.02 -18.16
N LEU A 352 -35.43 0.98 -18.06
CA LEU A 352 -35.85 0.16 -19.19
C LEU A 352 -36.72 0.95 -20.18
N ASP A 353 -37.62 1.82 -19.70
CA ASP A 353 -38.39 2.74 -20.56
C ASP A 353 -37.49 3.66 -21.39
N ARG A 354 -36.41 4.17 -20.79
CA ARG A 354 -35.47 5.06 -21.49
C ARG A 354 -34.65 4.38 -22.57
N LEU A 355 -34.43 3.08 -22.46
CA LEU A 355 -33.69 2.33 -23.47
C LEU A 355 -34.53 2.11 -24.74
N ASP A 356 -35.86 2.06 -24.61
CA ASP A 356 -36.81 1.87 -25.72
C ASP A 356 -36.45 0.69 -26.64
N LYS A 357 -35.99 -0.42 -26.03
CA LYS A 357 -35.63 -1.67 -26.71
C LYS A 357 -36.52 -2.82 -26.23
N GLU A 358 -36.98 -3.67 -27.15
CA GLU A 358 -37.76 -4.88 -26.83
C GLU A 358 -36.89 -5.98 -26.18
N THR A 359 -35.63 -6.07 -26.60
CA THR A 359 -34.65 -7.02 -26.08
C THR A 359 -33.36 -6.31 -25.70
N LEU A 360 -32.74 -6.77 -24.62
CA LEU A 360 -31.51 -6.22 -24.06
C LEU A 360 -30.34 -7.15 -24.34
N ASP A 361 -29.24 -6.54 -24.80
CA ASP A 361 -27.95 -7.22 -24.96
C ASP A 361 -27.09 -7.12 -23.69
N THR A 362 -25.92 -7.75 -23.70
CA THR A 362 -24.98 -7.75 -22.58
C THR A 362 -24.50 -6.34 -22.21
N SER A 363 -24.30 -5.46 -23.20
CA SER A 363 -23.84 -4.08 -22.97
C SER A 363 -24.92 -3.26 -22.26
N ASP A 364 -26.19 -3.44 -22.61
CA ASP A 364 -27.32 -2.83 -21.92
C ASP A 364 -27.38 -3.31 -20.45
N LEU A 365 -27.17 -4.62 -20.21
CA LEU A 365 -27.10 -5.17 -18.85
C LEU A 365 -25.94 -4.58 -18.03
N TYR A 366 -24.74 -4.44 -18.60
CA TYR A 366 -23.62 -3.80 -17.91
C TYR A 366 -23.95 -2.36 -17.50
N ARG A 367 -24.59 -1.58 -18.37
CA ARG A 367 -25.03 -0.22 -18.05
C ARG A 367 -26.04 -0.21 -16.91
N LEU A 368 -27.00 -1.14 -16.91
CA LEU A 368 -27.99 -1.27 -15.84
C LEU A 368 -27.34 -1.69 -14.51
N LEU A 369 -26.45 -2.68 -14.52
CA LEU A 369 -25.71 -3.16 -13.34
C LEU A 369 -24.80 -2.08 -12.73
N LEU A 370 -24.35 -1.09 -13.49
CA LEU A 370 -23.57 0.04 -12.98
C LEU A 370 -24.42 1.22 -12.47
N THR A 371 -25.67 1.30 -12.90
CA THR A 371 -26.58 2.41 -12.57
C THR A 371 -27.56 2.08 -11.45
N ILE A 372 -28.11 0.86 -11.42
CA ILE A 372 -29.05 0.39 -10.40
C ILE A 372 -28.50 0.51 -8.98
N PRO A 373 -27.23 0.10 -8.70
CA PRO A 373 -26.67 0.21 -7.36
C PRO A 373 -26.58 1.62 -6.81
N GLN A 374 -26.83 2.64 -7.64
CA GLN A 374 -26.44 4.01 -7.37
C GLN A 374 -27.69 4.86 -7.21
N GLY A 375 -27.91 5.37 -6.00
CA GLY A 375 -28.99 6.28 -5.64
C GLY A 375 -28.53 7.73 -5.53
N ARG A 376 -29.47 8.65 -5.31
CA ARG A 376 -29.20 10.04 -4.98
C ARG A 376 -29.88 10.39 -3.68
N ARG A 377 -29.12 10.90 -2.70
CA ARG A 377 -29.65 11.43 -1.44
C ARG A 377 -29.42 12.94 -1.41
N ALA A 378 -30.42 13.67 -0.93
CA ALA A 378 -30.25 15.09 -0.64
C ALA A 378 -29.41 15.22 0.63
N ASP A 379 -28.33 15.97 0.55
CA ASP A 379 -27.45 16.33 1.65
C ASP A 379 -27.28 17.85 1.68
N PHE A 380 -26.68 18.39 2.72
CA PHE A 380 -26.39 19.82 2.84
C PHE A 380 -24.87 20.05 2.84
N ASP A 381 -24.39 20.92 1.96
CA ASP A 381 -23.00 21.34 1.96
C ASP A 381 -22.67 22.02 3.30
N ARG A 382 -21.70 21.48 4.05
CA ARG A 382 -21.29 21.98 5.37
C ARG A 382 -20.80 23.43 5.36
N LYS A 383 -20.35 23.96 4.22
CA LYS A 383 -19.87 25.34 4.09
C LYS A 383 -20.93 26.29 3.58
N THR A 384 -21.75 25.86 2.62
CA THR A 384 -22.73 26.75 1.97
C THR A 384 -24.15 26.57 2.47
N HIS A 385 -24.41 25.57 3.32
CA HIS A 385 -25.74 25.14 3.79
C HIS A 385 -26.76 24.93 2.66
N ARG A 386 -26.28 24.74 1.42
CA ARG A 386 -27.13 24.50 0.26
C ARG A 386 -27.39 23.01 0.11
N ARG A 387 -28.61 22.67 -0.31
CA ARG A 387 -28.98 21.32 -0.66
C ARG A 387 -28.14 20.87 -1.87
N ILE A 388 -27.34 19.84 -1.68
CA ILE A 388 -26.58 19.15 -2.70
C ILE A 388 -27.13 17.73 -2.88
N TRP A 389 -27.00 17.17 -4.06
CA TRP A 389 -27.32 15.76 -4.30
C TRP A 389 -26.04 14.95 -4.23
N VAL A 390 -25.95 14.04 -3.28
CA VAL A 390 -24.82 13.13 -3.12
C VAL A 390 -25.21 11.77 -3.68
N ARG A 391 -24.32 11.19 -4.48
CA ARG A 391 -24.48 9.81 -4.99
C ARG A 391 -24.23 8.85 -3.82
N THR A 392 -25.17 7.94 -3.58
CA THR A 392 -25.05 6.93 -2.53
C THR A 392 -25.10 5.54 -3.16
N THR A 393 -24.24 4.63 -2.71
CA THR A 393 -24.36 3.22 -3.07
C THR A 393 -25.49 2.61 -2.25
N ARG A 394 -26.45 1.97 -2.92
CA ARG A 394 -27.64 1.32 -2.34
C ARG A 394 -27.42 -0.17 -2.09
N ILE A 395 -26.71 -0.83 -3.02
CA ILE A 395 -26.40 -2.26 -2.99
C ILE A 395 -24.98 -2.49 -3.50
N THR A 396 -24.34 -3.58 -3.09
CA THR A 396 -23.02 -3.99 -3.58
C THR A 396 -23.07 -5.40 -4.15
N PHE A 397 -22.70 -5.59 -5.42
CA PHE A 397 -22.74 -6.91 -6.07
C PHE A 397 -21.55 -7.81 -5.73
N ILE A 398 -20.49 -7.29 -5.10
CA ILE A 398 -19.24 -8.04 -4.86
C ILE A 398 -19.50 -9.32 -4.05
N TYR A 399 -20.33 -9.27 -3.00
CA TYR A 399 -20.61 -10.45 -2.17
C TYR A 399 -21.45 -11.50 -2.92
N ALA A 400 -22.45 -11.08 -3.71
CA ALA A 400 -23.19 -12.00 -4.56
C ALA A 400 -22.31 -12.62 -5.65
N ALA A 401 -21.42 -11.83 -6.27
CA ALA A 401 -20.48 -12.32 -7.25
C ALA A 401 -19.46 -13.29 -6.63
N ALA A 402 -19.09 -13.10 -5.37
CA ALA A 402 -18.17 -13.99 -4.65
C ALA A 402 -18.75 -15.40 -4.51
N LYS A 403 -20.05 -15.52 -4.23
CA LYS A 403 -20.76 -16.81 -4.19
C LYS A 403 -20.71 -17.57 -5.52
N LEU A 404 -20.55 -16.88 -6.65
CA LEU A 404 -20.40 -17.52 -7.97
C LEU A 404 -19.03 -18.16 -8.18
N LEU A 405 -18.06 -17.84 -7.34
CA LEU A 405 -16.73 -18.46 -7.36
C LEU A 405 -16.66 -19.69 -6.45
N GLU A 406 -17.60 -19.84 -5.52
CA GLU A 406 -17.66 -20.99 -4.63
C GLU A 406 -17.86 -22.29 -5.42
N ASN A 407 -17.17 -23.36 -5.00
CA ASN A 407 -17.23 -24.69 -5.64
C ASN A 407 -16.75 -24.75 -7.09
N ARG A 408 -16.01 -23.74 -7.57
CA ARG A 408 -15.32 -23.77 -8.87
C ARG A 408 -13.84 -24.10 -8.69
N GLU A 409 -13.25 -24.70 -9.72
CA GLU A 409 -11.84 -25.05 -9.72
C GLU A 409 -10.96 -23.78 -9.74
N THR A 410 -9.94 -23.75 -8.88
CA THR A 410 -9.03 -22.58 -8.76
C THR A 410 -8.32 -22.28 -10.08
N GLU A 411 -7.92 -23.31 -10.83
CA GLU A 411 -7.27 -23.15 -12.13
C GLU A 411 -8.19 -22.51 -13.16
N GLU A 412 -9.48 -22.88 -13.15
CA GLU A 412 -10.50 -22.31 -14.04
C GLU A 412 -10.71 -20.83 -13.76
N ILE A 413 -10.91 -20.45 -12.48
CA ILE A 413 -11.05 -19.05 -12.07
C ILE A 413 -9.80 -18.25 -12.46
N THR A 414 -8.61 -18.80 -12.21
CA THR A 414 -7.35 -18.13 -12.53
C THR A 414 -7.26 -17.83 -14.03
N GLN A 415 -7.59 -18.80 -14.88
CA GLN A 415 -7.55 -18.62 -16.33
C GLN A 415 -8.61 -17.62 -16.81
N GLU A 416 -9.82 -17.62 -16.23
CA GLU A 416 -10.86 -16.65 -16.55
C GLU A 416 -10.48 -15.23 -16.15
N VAL A 417 -9.93 -15.04 -14.96
CA VAL A 417 -9.44 -13.73 -14.48
C VAL A 417 -8.34 -13.21 -15.40
N LEU A 418 -7.37 -14.06 -15.77
CA LEU A 418 -6.32 -13.71 -16.73
C LEU A 418 -6.92 -13.27 -18.08
N THR A 419 -7.83 -14.07 -18.63
CA THR A 419 -8.47 -13.79 -19.92
C THR A 419 -9.25 -12.48 -19.87
N HIS A 420 -9.99 -12.23 -18.78
CA HIS A 420 -10.73 -10.98 -18.56
C HIS A 420 -9.81 -9.76 -18.50
N LEU A 421 -8.73 -9.83 -17.70
CA LEU A 421 -7.80 -8.70 -17.54
C LEU A 421 -6.99 -8.43 -18.82
N GLN A 422 -6.65 -9.47 -19.59
CA GLN A 422 -6.06 -9.30 -20.92
C GLN A 422 -7.05 -8.67 -21.90
N GLY A 423 -8.33 -9.03 -21.83
CA GLY A 423 -9.41 -8.35 -22.54
C GLY A 423 -9.50 -6.86 -22.17
N ALA A 424 -9.35 -6.54 -20.89
CA ALA A 424 -9.32 -5.15 -20.42
C ALA A 424 -8.10 -4.39 -20.96
N GLN A 425 -6.92 -5.03 -21.04
CA GLN A 425 -5.73 -4.41 -21.64
C GLN A 425 -5.95 -4.10 -23.12
N ALA A 426 -6.58 -5.02 -23.86
CA ALA A 426 -6.94 -4.81 -25.26
C ALA A 426 -7.96 -3.67 -25.41
N ALA A 427 -8.98 -3.61 -24.55
CA ALA A 427 -9.98 -2.56 -24.55
C ALA A 427 -9.37 -1.17 -24.28
N ILE A 428 -8.46 -1.04 -23.30
CA ILE A 428 -7.74 0.21 -23.04
C ILE A 428 -6.88 0.62 -24.24
N ARG A 429 -6.18 -0.33 -24.86
CA ARG A 429 -5.38 -0.06 -26.05
C ARG A 429 -6.22 0.50 -27.20
N GLN A 430 -7.41 -0.08 -27.41
CA GLN A 430 -8.35 0.41 -28.41
C GLN A 430 -8.80 1.84 -28.09
N VAL A 431 -9.25 2.11 -26.86
CA VAL A 431 -9.68 3.47 -26.44
C VAL A 431 -8.58 4.51 -26.65
N TRP A 432 -7.33 4.15 -26.35
CA TRP A 432 -6.21 5.06 -26.62
C TRP A 432 -5.97 5.27 -28.10
N GLY A 433 -6.09 4.23 -28.93
CA GLY A 433 -6.02 4.34 -30.38
C GLY A 433 -7.10 5.27 -30.94
N GLU A 434 -8.35 5.07 -30.54
CA GLU A 434 -9.50 5.93 -30.92
C GLU A 434 -9.26 7.38 -30.49
N SER A 435 -8.81 7.59 -29.24
CA SER A 435 -8.49 8.92 -28.72
C SER A 435 -7.36 9.59 -29.50
N GLU A 436 -6.36 8.82 -29.94
CA GLU A 436 -5.22 9.33 -30.69
C GLU A 436 -5.62 9.74 -32.12
N ILE A 437 -6.42 8.91 -32.80
CA ILE A 437 -6.99 9.26 -34.11
C ILE A 437 -7.85 10.53 -34.00
N ASN A 438 -8.72 10.61 -32.99
CA ASN A 438 -9.57 11.79 -32.78
C ASN A 438 -8.74 13.05 -32.52
N ARG A 439 -7.64 12.94 -31.74
CA ARG A 439 -6.72 14.05 -31.50
C ARG A 439 -5.99 14.48 -32.77
N LEU A 440 -5.59 13.52 -33.60
CA LEU A 440 -4.81 13.73 -34.82
C LEU A 440 -5.66 13.98 -36.06
N GLY A 441 -6.99 14.06 -35.97
CA GLY A 441 -7.88 13.98 -37.15
C GLY A 441 -7.54 14.91 -38.33
N ALA A 442 -7.00 16.10 -38.08
CA ALA A 442 -6.56 17.04 -39.12
C ALA A 442 -5.08 16.91 -39.53
N VAL A 443 -4.27 16.20 -38.73
CA VAL A 443 -2.86 15.92 -38.97
C VAL A 443 -2.72 14.81 -40.01
N ARG A 444 -1.73 14.93 -40.90
CA ARG A 444 -1.48 13.91 -41.93
C ARG A 444 -0.48 12.88 -41.40
N PRO A 445 -0.54 11.61 -41.83
CA PRO A 445 0.43 10.61 -41.40
C PRO A 445 1.89 10.99 -41.70
N ALA A 446 2.16 11.79 -42.75
CA ALA A 446 3.50 12.29 -43.06
C ALA A 446 4.08 13.25 -42.00
N ASP A 447 3.21 13.93 -41.27
CA ASP A 447 3.56 14.99 -40.30
C ASP A 447 3.73 14.43 -38.87
N LEU A 448 3.51 13.13 -38.68
CA LEU A 448 3.75 12.46 -37.41
C LEU A 448 5.25 12.36 -37.08
N ASP A 449 5.56 12.12 -35.80
CA ASP A 449 6.92 11.89 -35.35
C ASP A 449 7.56 10.64 -36.03
N ALA A 450 8.88 10.51 -35.93
CA ALA A 450 9.61 9.44 -36.60
C ALA A 450 9.17 8.03 -36.17
N THR A 451 8.86 7.86 -34.88
CA THR A 451 8.47 6.57 -34.29
C THR A 451 7.07 6.18 -34.73
N ALA A 452 6.13 7.11 -34.68
CA ALA A 452 4.77 6.92 -35.18
C ALA A 452 4.77 6.57 -36.66
N ARG A 453 5.55 7.28 -37.49
CA ARG A 453 5.69 6.95 -38.92
C ARG A 453 6.30 5.57 -39.16
N ALA A 454 7.36 5.22 -38.42
CA ALA A 454 7.99 3.91 -38.54
C ALA A 454 7.03 2.77 -38.15
N GLY A 455 6.26 2.94 -37.08
CA GLY A 455 5.24 1.98 -36.66
C GLY A 455 4.11 1.84 -37.68
N LEU A 456 3.59 2.96 -38.21
CA LEU A 456 2.55 2.91 -39.24
C LEU A 456 3.04 2.26 -40.54
N ARG A 457 4.27 2.52 -40.98
CA ARG A 457 4.90 1.82 -42.11
C ARG A 457 5.00 0.32 -41.87
N LYS A 458 5.38 -0.08 -40.65
CA LYS A 458 5.47 -1.50 -40.26
C LYS A 458 4.10 -2.18 -40.24
N ALA A 459 3.07 -1.49 -39.75
CA ALA A 459 1.71 -2.03 -39.62
C ALA A 459 0.96 -2.12 -40.96
N LEU A 460 1.11 -1.10 -41.82
CA LEU A 460 0.36 -0.97 -43.08
C LEU A 460 1.14 -1.50 -44.30
N GLY A 461 2.47 -1.52 -44.20
CA GLY A 461 3.37 -1.73 -45.34
C GLY A 461 3.74 -0.41 -46.03
N GLU A 462 4.91 -0.40 -46.68
CA GLU A 462 5.50 0.82 -47.25
C GLU A 462 4.66 1.43 -48.38
N SER A 463 4.03 0.58 -49.21
CA SER A 463 3.16 1.02 -50.31
C SER A 463 1.88 1.67 -49.81
N ALA A 464 1.17 1.01 -48.88
CA ALA A 464 -0.07 1.52 -48.31
C ALA A 464 0.17 2.82 -47.53
N PHE A 465 1.27 2.92 -46.78
CA PHE A 465 1.64 4.16 -46.11
C PHE A 465 1.89 5.30 -47.10
N ALA A 466 2.56 5.04 -48.23
CA ALA A 466 2.82 6.05 -49.25
C ALA A 466 1.54 6.63 -49.88
N GLU A 467 0.47 5.83 -50.01
CA GLU A 467 -0.83 6.24 -50.56
C GLU A 467 -1.63 7.13 -49.59
N ILE A 468 -1.55 6.85 -48.29
CA ILE A 468 -2.33 7.56 -47.26
C ILE A 468 -1.60 8.77 -46.66
N ARG A 469 -0.28 8.90 -46.87
CA ARG A 469 0.58 9.86 -46.14
C ARG A 469 0.11 11.32 -46.16
N SER A 470 -0.65 11.72 -47.18
CA SER A 470 -1.18 13.07 -47.38
C SER A 470 -2.68 13.20 -47.12
N GLN A 471 -3.36 12.09 -46.82
CA GLN A 471 -4.79 12.04 -46.54
C GLN A 471 -5.05 12.35 -45.04
N SER A 472 -6.26 12.76 -44.71
CA SER A 472 -6.70 12.89 -43.32
C SER A 472 -7.11 11.52 -42.78
N PHE A 473 -6.84 11.24 -41.51
CA PHE A 473 -7.25 9.99 -40.86
C PHE A 473 -8.76 9.74 -41.00
N ASN A 474 -9.58 10.78 -40.95
CA ASN A 474 -11.04 10.68 -41.00
C ASN A 474 -11.58 10.29 -42.38
N THR A 475 -10.77 10.41 -43.43
CA THR A 475 -11.18 10.11 -44.82
C THR A 475 -10.73 8.73 -45.31
N LEU A 476 -9.99 8.00 -44.47
CA LEU A 476 -9.43 6.69 -44.84
C LEU A 476 -10.50 5.58 -44.82
N PRO A 477 -10.33 4.52 -45.62
CA PRO A 477 -11.13 3.30 -45.51
C PRO A 477 -11.06 2.69 -44.11
N GLU A 478 -12.17 2.11 -43.64
CA GLU A 478 -12.31 1.52 -42.30
C GLU A 478 -11.21 0.50 -41.97
N VAL A 479 -10.83 -0.35 -42.93
CA VAL A 479 -9.75 -1.34 -42.75
C VAL A 479 -8.41 -0.67 -42.41
N GLN A 480 -8.08 0.43 -43.10
CA GLN A 480 -6.84 1.18 -42.85
C GLN A 480 -6.94 1.98 -41.54
N GLN A 481 -8.10 2.54 -41.24
CA GLN A 481 -8.36 3.22 -39.96
C GLN A 481 -8.14 2.26 -38.78
N ASN A 482 -8.69 1.05 -38.82
CA ASN A 482 -8.53 0.05 -37.76
C ASN A 482 -7.06 -0.36 -37.55
N GLN A 483 -6.29 -0.52 -38.63
CA GLN A 483 -4.86 -0.83 -38.54
C GLN A 483 -4.04 0.33 -37.95
N ILE A 484 -4.36 1.56 -38.35
CA ILE A 484 -3.75 2.77 -37.79
C ILE A 484 -4.10 2.90 -36.31
N GLU A 485 -5.37 2.71 -35.95
CA GLU A 485 -5.87 2.78 -34.58
C GLU A 485 -5.15 1.79 -33.68
N ALA A 486 -5.04 0.53 -34.13
CA ALA A 486 -4.37 -0.53 -33.38
C ALA A 486 -2.88 -0.23 -33.14
N GLU A 487 -2.19 0.39 -34.10
CA GLU A 487 -0.78 0.76 -33.99
C GLU A 487 -0.57 2.00 -33.13
N LEU A 488 -1.37 3.05 -33.33
CA LEU A 488 -1.34 4.26 -32.50
C LEU A 488 -1.69 3.94 -31.04
N GLY A 489 -2.69 3.09 -30.81
CA GLY A 489 -3.03 2.60 -29.49
C GLY A 489 -1.90 1.79 -28.85
N ARG A 490 -1.18 0.97 -29.63
CA ARG A 490 0.01 0.21 -29.18
C ARG A 490 1.10 1.14 -28.67
N GLN A 491 1.40 2.18 -29.43
CA GLN A 491 2.44 3.14 -29.10
C GLN A 491 2.03 3.98 -27.89
N ALA A 492 0.78 4.46 -27.86
CA ALA A 492 0.24 5.22 -26.74
C ALA A 492 0.31 4.41 -25.43
N ILE A 493 -0.19 3.17 -25.43
CA ILE A 493 -0.16 2.33 -24.22
C ILE A 493 1.27 1.98 -23.82
N THR A 494 2.17 1.78 -24.78
CA THR A 494 3.59 1.54 -24.50
C THR A 494 4.23 2.74 -23.81
N GLN A 495 3.96 3.96 -24.25
CA GLN A 495 4.48 5.16 -23.59
C GLN A 495 3.88 5.34 -22.18
N ILE A 496 2.60 5.03 -22.02
CA ILE A 496 1.94 5.04 -20.71
C ILE A 496 2.59 4.03 -19.76
N TYR A 497 2.80 2.79 -20.21
CA TYR A 497 3.50 1.76 -19.43
C TYR A 497 4.94 2.16 -19.11
N ARG A 498 5.66 2.77 -20.06
CA ARG A 498 7.02 3.29 -19.83
C ARG A 498 7.03 4.30 -18.68
N GLN A 499 6.16 5.30 -18.74
CA GLN A 499 6.05 6.32 -17.69
C GLN A 499 5.68 5.68 -16.34
N LEU A 500 4.69 4.78 -16.33
CA LEU A 500 4.21 4.12 -15.12
C LEU A 500 5.30 3.24 -14.48
N LEU A 501 5.94 2.38 -15.27
CA LEU A 501 7.03 1.50 -14.81
C LEU A 501 8.19 2.31 -14.25
N LEU A 502 8.69 3.31 -14.98
CA LEU A 502 9.80 4.14 -14.53
C LEU A 502 9.47 4.88 -13.24
N ARG A 503 8.23 5.36 -13.12
CA ARG A 503 7.75 6.01 -11.91
C ARG A 503 7.71 5.06 -10.72
N VAL A 504 7.06 3.90 -10.88
CA VAL A 504 6.96 2.87 -9.82
C VAL A 504 8.35 2.40 -9.38
N ILE A 505 9.24 2.12 -10.34
CA ILE A 505 10.60 1.69 -10.04
C ILE A 505 11.36 2.78 -9.29
N SER A 506 11.26 4.04 -9.73
CA SER A 506 11.98 5.14 -9.11
C SER A 506 11.50 5.44 -7.68
N GLU A 507 10.18 5.46 -7.46
CA GLU A 507 9.58 5.68 -6.14
C GLU A 507 10.04 4.60 -5.15
N LEU A 508 9.88 3.31 -5.50
CA LEU A 508 10.20 2.20 -4.60
C LEU A 508 11.70 1.96 -4.43
N TRP A 509 12.51 2.24 -5.45
CA TRP A 509 13.96 2.10 -5.35
C TRP A 509 14.58 3.09 -4.35
N VAL A 510 14.09 4.33 -4.30
CA VAL A 510 14.57 5.32 -3.33
C VAL A 510 14.23 4.89 -1.90
N GLU A 511 13.01 4.39 -1.69
CA GLU A 511 12.61 3.83 -0.40
C GLU A 511 13.47 2.63 -0.01
N TYR A 512 13.69 1.70 -0.93
CA TYR A 512 14.56 0.55 -0.72
C TYR A 512 16.00 0.92 -0.32
N LEU A 513 16.61 1.89 -1.00
CA LEU A 513 17.95 2.38 -0.65
C LEU A 513 18.00 2.94 0.78
N THR A 514 16.93 3.63 1.19
CA THR A 514 16.80 4.15 2.55
C THR A 514 16.71 3.01 3.57
N GLN A 515 15.92 1.97 3.27
CA GLN A 515 15.80 0.79 4.12
C GLN A 515 17.13 0.01 4.21
N MET A 516 17.89 -0.07 3.12
CA MET A 516 19.20 -0.73 3.09
C MET A 516 20.26 0.00 3.92
N GLU A 517 20.22 1.33 3.94
CA GLU A 517 21.08 2.12 4.84
C GLU A 517 20.73 1.85 6.31
N ALA A 518 19.43 1.82 6.65
CA ALA A 518 18.97 1.48 7.99
C ALA A 518 19.37 0.05 8.40
N LEU A 519 19.26 -0.91 7.48
CA LEU A 519 19.66 -2.30 7.70
C LEU A 519 21.16 -2.43 8.00
N ARG A 520 22.00 -1.68 7.28
CA ARG A 520 23.45 -1.67 7.51
C ARG A 520 23.78 -1.19 8.93
N VAL A 521 23.12 -0.15 9.40
CA VAL A 521 23.31 0.40 10.75
C VAL A 521 22.81 -0.58 11.83
N SER A 522 21.63 -1.18 11.64
CA SER A 522 21.04 -2.08 12.65
C SER A 522 21.81 -3.38 12.82
N ILE A 523 22.33 -3.95 11.73
CA ILE A 523 23.13 -5.19 11.79
C ILE A 523 24.48 -4.98 12.48
N GLY A 524 25.06 -3.78 12.37
CA GLY A 524 26.22 -3.40 13.17
C GLY A 524 25.96 -3.50 14.69
N LEU A 525 24.72 -3.28 15.12
CA LEU A 525 24.28 -3.42 16.51
C LEU A 525 23.86 -4.87 16.87
N GLU A 526 23.44 -5.70 15.91
CA GLU A 526 23.10 -7.12 16.11
C GLU A 526 24.35 -8.03 16.20
N ALA A 527 25.54 -7.56 15.82
CA ALA A 527 26.81 -8.28 15.91
C ALA A 527 27.14 -8.80 17.34
N TYR A 528 26.45 -8.29 18.36
CA TYR A 528 26.51 -8.78 19.74
C TYR A 528 25.90 -10.19 19.93
N ALA A 529 25.13 -10.70 18.96
CA ALA A 529 24.43 -11.99 19.05
C ALA A 529 25.23 -13.20 18.49
N GLN A 530 26.56 -13.10 18.36
CA GLN A 530 27.47 -14.18 17.92
C GLN A 530 27.18 -14.78 16.52
N ARG A 531 26.44 -14.07 15.66
CA ARG A 531 26.24 -14.43 14.25
C ARG A 531 27.07 -13.53 13.34
N ASP A 532 27.53 -14.06 12.20
CA ASP A 532 28.26 -13.29 11.19
C ASP A 532 27.36 -12.17 10.63
N PRO A 533 27.66 -10.87 10.90
CA PRO A 533 26.84 -9.75 10.48
C PRO A 533 26.71 -9.64 8.96
N LEU A 534 27.74 -10.03 8.20
CA LEU A 534 27.71 -9.95 6.75
C LEU A 534 26.73 -10.97 6.15
N VAL A 535 26.71 -12.18 6.70
CA VAL A 535 25.77 -13.23 6.26
C VAL A 535 24.34 -12.81 6.55
N GLN A 536 24.08 -12.25 7.74
CA GLN A 536 22.76 -11.74 8.10
C GLN A 536 22.32 -10.59 7.18
N TYR A 537 23.25 -9.67 6.87
CA TYR A 537 22.97 -8.58 5.93
C TYR A 537 22.62 -9.10 4.56
N LYS A 538 23.39 -10.05 4.01
CA LYS A 538 23.11 -10.64 2.69
C LYS A 538 21.74 -11.30 2.64
N ASN A 539 21.36 -12.06 3.67
CA ASN A 539 20.06 -12.72 3.72
C ASN A 539 18.90 -11.72 3.81
N LYS A 540 18.97 -10.79 4.78
CA LYS A 540 17.93 -9.75 4.94
C LYS A 540 17.84 -8.86 3.69
N ALA A 541 18.97 -8.46 3.11
CA ALA A 541 19.02 -7.67 1.88
C ALA A 541 18.41 -8.40 0.68
N PHE A 542 18.62 -9.72 0.57
CA PHE A 542 18.00 -10.54 -0.47
C PHE A 542 16.49 -10.62 -0.30
N GLU A 543 15.99 -10.89 0.91
CA GLU A 543 14.55 -10.91 1.22
C GLU A 543 13.90 -9.57 0.92
N MET A 544 14.50 -8.46 1.37
CA MET A 544 14.02 -7.12 1.09
C MET A 544 14.02 -6.81 -0.42
N PHE A 545 15.03 -7.30 -1.16
CA PHE A 545 15.08 -7.10 -2.61
C PHE A 545 13.98 -7.91 -3.34
N GLN A 546 13.68 -9.14 -2.90
CA GLN A 546 12.54 -9.88 -3.45
C GLN A 546 11.21 -9.19 -3.12
N GLY A 547 11.08 -8.65 -1.91
CA GLY A 547 9.97 -7.80 -1.50
C GLY A 547 9.80 -6.61 -2.44
N LEU A 548 10.87 -5.86 -2.69
CA LEU A 548 10.89 -4.73 -3.62
C LEU A 548 10.36 -5.11 -5.01
N LEU A 549 10.81 -6.23 -5.58
CA LEU A 549 10.37 -6.67 -6.91
C LEU A 549 8.88 -7.03 -6.93
N ARG A 550 8.37 -7.68 -5.87
CA ARG A 550 6.94 -7.97 -5.70
C ARG A 550 6.15 -6.68 -5.58
N ASP A 551 6.61 -5.73 -4.77
CA ASP A 551 5.93 -4.47 -4.53
C ASP A 551 5.88 -3.59 -5.78
N MET A 552 6.95 -3.61 -6.61
CA MET A 552 6.95 -3.00 -7.94
C MET A 552 5.90 -3.62 -8.85
N ARG A 553 5.84 -4.96 -8.93
CA ARG A 553 4.87 -5.68 -9.74
C ARG A 553 3.43 -5.38 -9.30
N MET A 554 3.15 -5.46 -7.99
CA MET A 554 1.84 -5.15 -7.43
C MET A 554 1.45 -3.70 -7.70
N SER A 555 2.37 -2.75 -7.47
CA SER A 555 2.13 -1.32 -7.71
C SER A 555 1.82 -1.00 -9.18
N LEU A 556 2.46 -1.71 -10.12
CA LEU A 556 2.15 -1.62 -11.54
C LEU A 556 0.73 -2.14 -11.81
N VAL A 557 0.42 -3.38 -11.39
CA VAL A 557 -0.87 -4.04 -11.63
C VAL A 557 -2.04 -3.23 -11.05
N THR A 558 -1.88 -2.65 -9.87
CA THR A 558 -2.91 -1.79 -9.25
C THR A 558 -3.18 -0.50 -10.03
N ARG A 559 -2.20 0.01 -10.79
CA ARG A 559 -2.30 1.31 -11.47
C ARG A 559 -2.50 1.19 -12.98
N MET A 560 -2.16 0.05 -13.61
CA MET A 560 -2.08 -0.05 -15.07
C MET A 560 -3.39 0.26 -15.82
N PHE A 561 -4.56 -0.06 -15.25
CA PHE A 561 -5.86 0.24 -15.88
C PHE A 561 -6.43 1.62 -15.53
N THR A 562 -5.96 2.24 -14.45
CA THR A 562 -6.52 3.50 -13.90
C THR A 562 -5.59 4.69 -14.07
N TYR A 563 -4.32 4.46 -14.41
CA TYR A 563 -3.32 5.50 -14.58
C TYR A 563 -3.67 6.40 -15.78
N ARG A 564 -3.76 7.70 -15.51
CA ARG A 564 -3.99 8.74 -16.52
C ARG A 564 -2.74 9.62 -16.63
N PRO A 565 -2.05 9.65 -17.79
CA PRO A 565 -0.92 10.55 -17.99
C PRO A 565 -1.39 12.02 -17.92
N ARG A 566 -0.55 12.89 -17.36
CA ARG A 566 -0.88 14.32 -17.18
C ARG A 566 -0.83 15.13 -18.47
N ASP A 567 -0.12 14.67 -19.49
CA ASP A 567 0.01 15.36 -20.77
C ASP A 567 0.03 14.34 -21.92
N LEU A 568 -1.03 14.31 -22.72
CA LEU A 568 -1.15 13.40 -23.87
C LEU A 568 -0.33 13.88 -25.07
N SER A 569 0.02 15.17 -25.14
CA SER A 569 0.89 15.71 -26.19
C SER A 569 2.34 15.22 -26.05
N SER A 570 2.73 14.82 -24.83
CA SER A 570 4.04 14.20 -24.52
C SER A 570 4.25 12.81 -25.11
N VAL A 571 3.17 12.13 -25.53
CA VAL A 571 3.24 10.82 -26.21
C VAL A 571 3.96 10.94 -27.57
N GLN A 572 3.96 12.13 -28.18
CA GLN A 572 4.64 12.42 -29.45
C GLN A 572 5.93 13.24 -29.32
N SER A 573 6.20 13.87 -28.17
CA SER A 573 7.30 14.85 -28.05
C SER A 573 8.60 14.33 -27.40
N ASN A 574 8.62 13.13 -26.83
CA ASN A 574 9.77 12.68 -26.02
C ASN A 574 10.84 11.85 -26.76
N ILE A 575 11.24 12.27 -27.97
CA ILE A 575 12.42 11.68 -28.64
C ILE A 575 13.39 12.74 -29.18
N ASN A 576 12.95 13.99 -29.42
CA ASN A 576 13.83 15.03 -29.96
C ASN A 576 14.78 15.66 -28.93
N GLU A 577 14.65 15.39 -27.63
CA GLU A 577 15.57 15.93 -26.61
C GLU A 577 16.73 14.98 -26.25
N VAL A 578 16.76 13.75 -26.77
CA VAL A 578 17.85 12.80 -26.47
C VAL A 578 19.01 12.90 -27.47
N GLU A 579 18.83 13.53 -28.63
CA GLU A 579 19.90 13.71 -29.62
C GLU A 579 20.85 14.90 -29.31
N ASP A 580 20.47 15.80 -28.39
CA ASP A 580 21.27 16.99 -28.02
C ASP A 580 21.74 17.00 -26.55
N ALA A 581 21.90 15.82 -25.95
CA ALA A 581 22.65 15.70 -24.70
C ALA A 581 24.16 15.78 -25.01
N PRO A 582 24.90 16.82 -24.57
CA PRO A 582 26.35 16.82 -24.72
C PRO A 582 26.91 15.62 -23.95
N ALA A 583 27.77 14.86 -24.62
CA ALA A 583 28.52 13.75 -24.05
C ALA A 583 29.31 14.21 -22.82
N LEU A 584 28.70 14.12 -21.64
CA LEU A 584 29.32 14.42 -20.35
C LEU A 584 29.68 13.13 -19.64
N VAL A 585 30.59 12.34 -20.23
CA VAL A 585 31.52 11.47 -19.48
C VAL A 585 32.79 11.25 -20.31
N ALA A 586 33.75 12.17 -20.22
CA ALA A 586 35.18 11.89 -20.41
C ALA A 586 35.99 13.14 -20.04
N GLU A 587 36.23 13.36 -18.75
CA GLU A 587 37.42 14.04 -18.15
C GLU A 587 37.05 14.57 -16.75
N ALA A 588 37.19 13.70 -15.76
CA ALA A 588 37.31 14.11 -14.36
C ALA A 588 38.47 13.35 -13.73
N ALA A 589 39.66 13.59 -14.26
CA ALA A 589 40.91 13.18 -13.64
C ALA A 589 42.03 14.13 -14.08
N THR A 590 42.06 15.36 -13.56
CA THR A 590 43.30 16.08 -13.23
C THR A 590 43.02 17.46 -12.62
N GLU A 591 43.72 17.73 -11.52
CA GLU A 591 44.19 19.05 -11.04
C GLU A 591 43.18 20.04 -10.43
N ALA A 592 43.25 20.15 -9.10
CA ALA A 592 42.84 21.33 -8.35
C ALA A 592 43.99 22.35 -8.29
N PRO A 593 43.74 23.67 -8.49
CA PRO A 593 44.65 24.72 -8.08
C PRO A 593 44.24 25.32 -6.71
N PRO A 594 45.17 26.02 -6.03
CA PRO A 594 45.01 26.38 -4.64
C PRO A 594 44.17 27.66 -4.44
N SER A 595 43.66 27.76 -3.22
CA SER A 595 43.04 28.92 -2.62
C SER A 595 43.98 30.12 -2.54
N GLU A 596 43.51 31.30 -2.95
CA GLU A 596 43.99 32.57 -2.41
C GLU A 596 42.87 33.59 -2.22
N ASP A 597 43.03 34.30 -1.12
CA ASP A 597 42.22 35.37 -0.53
C ASP A 597 41.91 36.52 -1.51
N THR A 598 40.72 37.12 -1.41
CA THR A 598 40.61 38.59 -1.36
C THR A 598 39.21 39.04 -0.91
N THR A 599 39.26 39.93 0.08
CA THR A 599 38.22 40.77 0.65
C THR A 599 37.45 41.63 -0.36
N ALA A 600 36.12 41.74 -0.23
CA ALA A 600 35.40 43.04 -0.37
C ALA A 600 33.94 42.98 0.13
N LYS A 601 33.65 43.77 1.17
CA LYS A 601 32.30 44.16 1.62
C LYS A 601 31.54 44.94 0.53
N LYS A 602 30.24 44.64 0.35
CA LYS A 602 29.22 45.71 0.17
C LYS A 602 27.79 45.27 0.52
N LYS A 603 27.14 46.16 1.28
CA LYS A 603 25.80 46.14 1.85
C LYS A 603 24.68 46.31 0.80
N ARG A 604 23.45 46.01 1.28
CA ARG A 604 22.09 46.40 0.84
C ARG A 604 21.46 45.44 -0.18
N GLY A 605 20.20 45.03 -0.06
CA GLY A 605 19.15 45.43 0.85
C GLY A 605 17.85 44.66 0.54
N ARG A 606 17.16 44.34 1.62
CA ARG A 606 15.81 43.80 1.76
C ARG A 606 14.79 44.48 0.80
N ARG A 607 13.98 43.71 0.08
CA ARG A 607 12.62 44.13 -0.30
C ARG A 607 11.67 42.94 -0.38
N ARG A 608 10.66 42.99 0.49
CA ARG A 608 9.40 42.25 0.42
C ARG A 608 8.64 42.64 -0.85
N ARG A 609 7.99 41.65 -1.46
CA ARG A 609 6.53 41.64 -1.63
C ARG A 609 6.03 40.22 -1.53
#